data_AF-A0A1G9JP64-F1
#
_entry.id   AF-A0A1G9JP64-F1
#
_cell.length_a   1.000
_cell.length_b   1.000
_cell.length_c   1.000
_cell.angle_alpha   90.00
_cell.angle_beta   90.00
_cell.angle_gamma   90.00
#
_symmetry.space_group_name_H-M   'P 1'
#
loop_
_entity.id
_entity.type
_entity.pdbx_description
1 polymer ?
#
loop_
_entity_poly.entity_id
_entity_poly.type
_entity_poly.pdbx_seq_one_letter_code
_entity_poly.pdbx_strand_id
1 'polypeptide(L)'
;MGIILITISYLLLAAHSVRGGDMGFAVFFVGCLILTMTKERWTGLLTTVVLGGGAFVWLVKGSDLINMRIGLGADWIRLAAIMGVLFAVTLFSAAFSATPAGRKWFNRDPDKMWYKAAIFLITALLLEMVRSKAPFPVLLVDRFFPGWGRAEIFLLSAYAAWIGGKMFLPDGAKKIRPRIWAFFSIVFFLQLMFGLAGFDQFLMTGNLHLPVPALIVAGPIFRGSGFFMPILFTVSVFLVGPAWCSHLCYIGAWDDQSSRISGKRPAANFPHALIWMRLILLIFLVAIAWGLNLLGVSGSIAVLAAAGFGLIGIFVMLLFSRKMGMMIHCTAFCPMGIIANLLGRLSPWRMKISSDCNQCGRCSKVCRYGALRKEDLESGHPGLSCTLCGDCVSSCSSGCMGYKLPFISSNLSRKIFLVLVISLHSLFIGVARM
;
A
#
# COMPACT_ATOMS: atom_id res chain seq x y z
N MET A 1 -24.28 1.51 28.99
CA MET A 1 -24.17 0.03 28.94
C MET A 1 -23.26 -0.45 27.79
N GLY A 2 -23.61 -0.26 26.51
CA GLY A 2 -22.90 -0.94 25.40
C GLY A 2 -21.39 -0.68 25.26
N ILE A 3 -20.92 0.55 25.48
CA ILE A 3 -19.47 0.87 25.43
C ILE A 3 -18.69 0.20 26.57
N ILE A 4 -19.32 0.02 27.73
CA ILE A 4 -18.70 -0.69 28.85
C ILE A 4 -18.48 -2.16 28.45
N LEU A 5 -19.46 -2.79 27.81
CA LEU A 5 -19.33 -4.18 27.33
C LEU A 5 -18.28 -4.32 26.21
N ILE A 6 -18.19 -3.37 25.28
CA ILE A 6 -17.09 -3.31 24.30
C ILE A 6 -15.73 -3.20 24.99
N THR A 7 -15.63 -2.34 26.00
CA THR A 7 -14.40 -2.14 26.78
C THR A 7 -13.97 -3.43 27.47
N ILE A 8 -14.89 -4.07 28.18
CA ILE A 8 -14.66 -5.36 28.85
C ILE A 8 -14.24 -6.42 27.84
N SER A 9 -14.91 -6.52 26.69
CA SER A 9 -14.60 -7.52 25.66
C SER A 9 -13.18 -7.34 25.10
N TYR A 10 -12.76 -6.12 24.79
CA TYR A 10 -11.41 -5.83 24.34
C TYR A 10 -10.35 -6.12 25.40
N LEU A 11 -10.59 -5.71 26.65
CA LEU A 11 -9.66 -5.95 27.75
C LEU A 11 -9.49 -7.45 28.06
N LEU A 12 -10.56 -8.23 27.98
CA LEU A 12 -10.49 -9.69 28.17
C LEU A 12 -9.72 -10.38 27.04
N LEU A 13 -9.93 -9.97 25.78
CA LEU A 13 -9.14 -10.47 24.65
C LEU A 13 -7.66 -10.07 24.75
N ALA A 14 -7.39 -8.84 25.20
CA ALA A 14 -6.03 -8.37 25.46
C ALA A 14 -5.37 -9.19 26.58
N ALA A 15 -6.04 -9.38 27.72
CA ALA A 15 -5.55 -10.19 28.84
C ALA A 15 -5.30 -11.65 28.42
N HIS A 16 -6.17 -12.22 27.59
CA HIS A 16 -5.95 -13.55 27.03
C HIS A 16 -4.70 -13.62 26.15
N SER A 17 -4.45 -12.57 25.36
CA SER A 17 -3.26 -12.48 24.51
C SER A 17 -1.98 -12.36 25.34
N VAL A 18 -2.00 -11.55 26.42
CA VAL A 18 -0.89 -11.47 27.40
C VAL A 18 -0.63 -12.83 28.03
N ARG A 19 -1.68 -13.54 28.47
CA ARG A 19 -1.55 -14.89 29.02
C ARG A 19 -0.98 -15.90 28.01
N GLY A 20 -1.28 -15.72 26.73
CA GLY A 20 -0.71 -16.52 25.63
C GLY A 20 0.69 -16.09 25.20
N GLY A 21 1.30 -15.09 25.84
CA GLY A 21 2.64 -14.58 25.49
C GLY A 21 2.67 -13.64 24.27
N ASP A 22 1.52 -13.24 23.71
CA ASP A 22 1.44 -12.37 22.54
C ASP A 22 1.12 -10.93 22.95
N MET A 23 2.15 -10.21 23.41
CA MET A 23 2.03 -8.81 23.80
C MET A 23 1.61 -7.91 22.64
N GLY A 24 2.07 -8.21 21.41
CA GLY A 24 1.69 -7.45 20.22
C GLY A 24 0.19 -7.50 19.95
N PHE A 25 -0.45 -8.65 20.17
CA PHE A 25 -1.88 -8.80 19.99
C PHE A 25 -2.69 -8.16 21.12
N ALA A 26 -2.16 -8.16 22.35
CA ALA A 26 -2.76 -7.38 23.44
C ALA A 26 -2.79 -5.89 23.10
N VAL A 27 -1.68 -5.34 22.59
CA VAL A 27 -1.61 -3.94 22.12
C VAL A 27 -2.58 -3.68 20.96
N PHE A 28 -2.73 -4.63 20.03
CA PHE A 28 -3.72 -4.52 18.95
C PHE A 28 -5.15 -4.34 19.51
N PHE A 29 -5.56 -5.16 20.48
CA PHE A 29 -6.90 -5.05 21.08
C PHE A 29 -7.09 -3.75 21.87
N VAL A 30 -6.10 -3.34 22.65
CA VAL A 30 -6.13 -2.05 23.36
C VAL A 30 -6.19 -0.88 22.37
N GLY A 31 -5.43 -0.96 21.28
CA GLY A 31 -5.47 0.01 20.19
C GLY A 31 -6.86 0.11 19.55
N CYS A 32 -7.50 -1.03 19.26
CA CYS A 32 -8.88 -1.04 18.76
C CYS A 32 -9.86 -0.43 19.76
N LEU A 33 -9.71 -0.70 21.06
CA LEU A 33 -10.49 -0.06 22.11
C LEU A 33 -10.33 1.47 22.08
N ILE A 34 -9.09 1.97 21.99
CA ILE A 34 -8.82 3.42 21.88
C ILE A 34 -9.51 4.01 20.65
N LEU A 35 -9.46 3.32 19.50
CA LEU A 35 -10.16 3.76 18.29
C LEU A 35 -11.67 3.91 18.51
N THR A 36 -12.31 3.08 19.34
CA THR A 36 -13.75 3.23 19.62
C THR A 36 -14.11 4.55 20.32
N MET A 37 -13.15 5.18 21.01
CA MET A 37 -13.31 6.47 21.68
C MET A 37 -13.29 7.67 20.72
N THR A 38 -12.82 7.48 19.49
CA THR A 38 -12.84 8.52 18.44
C THR A 38 -14.26 8.86 17.95
N LYS A 39 -15.23 7.99 18.23
CA LYS A 39 -16.65 8.09 17.81
C LYS A 39 -16.87 8.07 16.30
N GLU A 40 -15.87 7.65 15.54
CA GLU A 40 -15.93 7.52 14.09
C GLU A 40 -16.82 6.33 13.67
N ARG A 41 -17.61 6.50 12.60
CA ARG A 41 -18.51 5.45 12.12
C ARG A 41 -17.76 4.18 11.70
N TRP A 42 -16.59 4.33 11.07
CA TRP A 42 -15.78 3.21 10.60
C TRP A 42 -15.21 2.37 11.76
N THR A 43 -14.93 2.95 12.93
CA THR A 43 -14.42 2.19 14.08
C THR A 43 -15.49 1.31 14.69
N GLY A 44 -16.78 1.67 14.54
CA GLY A 44 -17.89 0.80 14.90
C GLY A 44 -17.93 -0.46 14.04
N LEU A 45 -17.77 -0.33 12.72
CA LEU A 45 -17.68 -1.48 11.80
C LEU A 45 -16.43 -2.33 12.10
N LEU A 46 -15.29 -1.70 12.36
CA LEU A 46 -14.08 -2.39 12.81
C LEU A 46 -14.34 -3.19 14.09
N THR A 47 -15.03 -2.58 15.07
CA THR A 47 -15.36 -3.22 16.35
C THR A 47 -16.22 -4.46 16.13
N THR A 48 -17.21 -4.38 15.25
CA THR A 48 -18.04 -5.54 14.88
C THR A 48 -17.22 -6.68 14.30
N VAL A 49 -16.29 -6.39 13.38
CA VAL A 49 -15.46 -7.44 12.76
C VAL A 49 -14.47 -8.03 13.78
N VAL A 50 -13.75 -7.19 14.51
CA VAL A 50 -12.71 -7.65 15.45
C VAL A 50 -13.30 -8.42 16.63
N LEU A 51 -14.37 -7.91 17.25
CA LEU A 51 -15.02 -8.62 18.35
C LEU A 51 -15.82 -9.83 17.85
N GLY A 52 -16.35 -9.82 16.62
CA GLY A 52 -16.90 -11.01 16.00
C GLY A 52 -15.86 -12.14 15.88
N GLY A 53 -14.66 -11.81 15.42
CA GLY A 53 -13.52 -12.73 15.43
C GLY A 53 -13.11 -13.15 16.85
N GLY A 54 -13.11 -12.22 17.81
CA GLY A 54 -12.83 -12.52 19.21
C GLY A 54 -13.85 -13.47 19.84
N ALA A 55 -15.14 -13.34 19.50
CA ALA A 55 -16.17 -14.28 19.93
C ALA A 55 -15.90 -15.68 19.37
N PHE A 56 -15.49 -15.79 18.10
CA PHE A 56 -15.09 -17.06 17.52
C PHE A 56 -13.86 -17.67 18.24
N VAL A 57 -12.88 -16.86 18.65
CA VAL A 57 -11.75 -17.33 19.48
C VAL A 57 -12.24 -17.94 20.79
N TRP A 58 -13.19 -17.30 21.49
CA TRP A 58 -13.77 -17.85 22.71
C TRP A 58 -14.52 -19.16 22.47
N LEU A 59 -15.21 -19.28 21.34
CA LEU A 59 -15.90 -20.52 20.98
C LEU A 59 -14.91 -21.67 20.81
N VAL A 60 -13.85 -21.48 20.00
CA VAL A 60 -12.83 -22.50 19.72
C VAL A 60 -12.02 -22.85 20.98
N LYS A 61 -11.46 -21.85 21.66
CA LYS A 61 -10.68 -22.10 22.89
C LYS A 61 -11.54 -22.65 24.02
N GLY A 62 -12.81 -22.24 24.08
CA GLY A 62 -13.78 -22.79 25.01
C GLY A 62 -14.03 -24.26 24.75
N SER A 63 -14.31 -24.65 23.51
CA SER A 63 -14.52 -26.06 23.15
C SER A 63 -13.30 -26.92 23.43
N ASP A 64 -12.10 -26.44 23.11
CA ASP A 64 -10.85 -27.17 23.35
C ASP A 64 -10.65 -27.45 24.85
N LEU A 65 -10.83 -26.44 25.71
CA LEU A 65 -10.65 -26.57 27.15
C LEU A 65 -11.74 -27.42 27.81
N ILE A 66 -12.98 -27.34 27.31
CA ILE A 66 -14.09 -28.17 27.80
C ILE A 66 -13.84 -29.65 27.43
N ASN A 67 -13.50 -29.92 26.16
CA ASN A 67 -13.19 -31.27 25.71
C ASN A 67 -12.01 -31.89 26.47
N MET A 68 -10.97 -31.09 26.74
CA MET A 68 -9.85 -31.51 27.59
C MET A 68 -10.32 -31.91 28.99
N ARG A 69 -11.20 -31.13 29.64
CA ARG A 69 -11.72 -31.47 30.97
C ARG A 69 -12.60 -32.72 30.98
N ILE A 70 -13.45 -32.88 29.97
CA ILE A 70 -14.27 -34.09 29.80
C ILE A 70 -13.36 -35.32 29.66
N GLY A 71 -12.31 -35.24 28.83
CA GLY A 71 -11.35 -36.33 28.66
C GLY A 71 -10.57 -36.69 29.93
N LEU A 72 -10.37 -35.73 30.83
CA LEU A 72 -9.72 -35.94 32.13
C LEU A 72 -10.70 -36.32 33.26
N GLY A 73 -12.00 -36.48 32.96
CA GLY A 73 -13.03 -36.77 33.98
C GLY A 73 -13.24 -35.66 35.00
N ALA A 74 -12.81 -34.43 34.70
CA ALA A 74 -12.91 -33.28 35.60
C ALA A 74 -14.24 -32.51 35.40
N ASP A 75 -14.70 -31.78 36.43
CA ASP A 75 -15.86 -30.90 36.30
C ASP A 75 -15.61 -29.80 35.26
N TRP A 76 -16.51 -29.72 34.28
CA TRP A 76 -16.45 -28.81 33.13
C TRP A 76 -17.60 -27.82 33.10
N ILE A 77 -18.64 -27.98 33.94
CA ILE A 77 -19.87 -27.17 33.87
C ILE A 77 -19.56 -25.70 34.16
N ARG A 78 -18.78 -25.44 35.21
CA ARG A 78 -18.35 -24.07 35.56
C ARG A 78 -17.57 -23.41 34.43
N LEU A 79 -16.67 -24.16 33.78
CA LEU A 79 -15.87 -23.65 32.67
C LEU A 79 -16.74 -23.33 31.46
N ALA A 80 -17.67 -24.23 31.11
CA ALA A 80 -18.60 -24.04 30.00
C ALA A 80 -19.47 -22.79 30.21
N ALA A 81 -19.97 -22.57 31.42
CA ALA A 81 -20.72 -21.36 31.77
C ALA A 81 -19.87 -20.09 31.59
N ILE A 82 -18.63 -20.08 32.09
CA ILE A 82 -17.71 -18.93 31.94
C ILE A 82 -17.45 -18.64 30.46
N MET A 83 -17.09 -19.64 29.68
CA MET A 83 -16.79 -19.48 28.25
C MET A 83 -18.02 -19.05 27.45
N GLY A 84 -19.21 -19.57 27.80
CA GLY A 84 -20.49 -19.17 27.21
C GLY A 84 -20.82 -17.70 27.48
N VAL A 85 -20.59 -17.21 28.71
CA VAL A 85 -20.76 -15.79 29.04
C VAL A 85 -19.76 -14.92 28.29
N LEU A 86 -18.48 -15.31 28.23
CA LEU A 86 -17.46 -14.57 27.48
C LEU A 86 -17.82 -14.47 26.00
N PHE A 87 -18.25 -15.57 25.39
CA PHE A 87 -18.76 -15.61 24.02
C PHE A 87 -19.94 -14.67 23.83
N ALA A 88 -20.97 -14.78 24.67
CA ALA A 88 -22.20 -13.99 24.54
C ALA A 88 -21.94 -12.48 24.72
N VAL A 89 -21.15 -12.08 25.72
CA VAL A 89 -20.78 -10.67 25.94
C VAL A 89 -19.97 -10.11 24.78
N THR A 90 -19.03 -10.88 24.25
CA THR A 90 -18.19 -10.45 23.13
C THR A 90 -19.02 -10.33 21.85
N LEU A 91 -19.93 -11.29 21.59
CA LEU A 91 -20.84 -11.26 20.45
C LEU A 91 -21.84 -10.10 20.52
N PHE A 92 -22.42 -9.85 21.69
CA PHE A 92 -23.28 -8.69 21.91
C PHE A 92 -22.52 -7.38 21.65
N SER A 93 -21.29 -7.28 22.15
CA SER A 93 -20.43 -6.12 21.92
C SER A 93 -20.08 -5.92 20.44
N ALA A 94 -19.88 -7.01 19.69
CA ALA A 94 -19.70 -6.96 18.24
C ALA A 94 -20.94 -6.41 17.52
N ALA A 95 -22.15 -6.84 17.93
CA ALA A 95 -23.41 -6.39 17.34
C ALA A 95 -23.81 -4.96 17.74
N PHE A 96 -23.25 -4.42 18.85
CA PHE A 96 -23.65 -3.13 19.40
C PHE A 96 -23.57 -1.98 18.40
N SER A 97 -22.54 -1.94 17.53
CA SER A 97 -22.33 -0.84 16.56
C SER A 97 -23.47 -0.69 15.53
N ALA A 98 -24.21 -1.79 15.30
CA ALA A 98 -25.35 -1.85 14.40
C ALA A 98 -26.66 -1.42 15.08
N THR A 99 -26.73 -1.38 16.41
CA THR A 99 -27.92 -0.93 17.15
C THR A 99 -28.13 0.59 17.04
N PRO A 100 -29.35 1.13 17.25
CA PRO A 100 -29.58 2.57 17.27
C PRO A 100 -28.69 3.33 18.26
N ALA A 101 -28.47 2.76 19.45
CA ALA A 101 -27.56 3.33 20.45
C ALA A 101 -26.09 3.35 19.97
N GLY A 102 -25.65 2.27 19.33
CA GLY A 102 -24.32 2.21 18.70
C GLY A 102 -24.17 3.19 17.55
N ARG A 103 -25.21 3.37 16.72
CA ARG A 103 -25.24 4.40 15.67
C ARG A 103 -25.16 5.82 16.22
N LYS A 104 -25.79 6.08 17.37
CA LYS A 104 -25.68 7.36 18.07
C LYS A 104 -24.29 7.61 18.64
N TRP A 105 -23.59 6.57 19.11
CA TRP A 105 -22.22 6.67 19.59
C TRP A 105 -21.21 6.86 18.44
N PHE A 106 -21.24 5.95 17.46
CA PHE A 106 -20.37 5.98 16.28
C PHE A 106 -21.02 6.84 15.18
N ASN A 107 -20.97 8.16 15.33
CA ASN A 107 -21.72 9.10 14.50
C ASN A 107 -20.86 9.96 13.56
N ARG A 108 -19.54 10.00 13.74
CA ARG A 108 -18.66 10.87 12.93
C ARG A 108 -18.35 10.25 11.57
N ASP A 109 -18.36 11.08 10.53
CA ASP A 109 -18.00 10.73 9.15
C ASP A 109 -18.65 9.42 8.61
N PRO A 110 -19.99 9.29 8.65
CA PRO A 110 -20.67 8.07 8.21
C PRO A 110 -20.38 7.70 6.75
N ASP A 111 -20.18 8.69 5.88
CA ASP A 111 -19.88 8.49 4.45
C ASP A 111 -18.52 7.79 4.19
N LYS A 112 -17.64 7.80 5.20
CA LYS A 112 -16.30 7.19 5.14
C LYS A 112 -16.28 5.80 5.79
N MET A 113 -17.41 5.32 6.33
CA MET A 113 -17.51 4.12 7.17
C MET A 113 -16.84 2.89 6.53
N TRP A 114 -17.40 2.40 5.43
CA TRP A 114 -16.89 1.18 4.79
C TRP A 114 -15.47 1.39 4.24
N TYR A 115 -15.18 2.60 3.73
CA TYR A 115 -13.94 2.92 3.05
C TYR A 115 -12.74 2.89 4.01
N LYS A 116 -12.83 3.56 5.17
CA LYS A 116 -11.75 3.53 6.19
C LYS A 116 -11.64 2.15 6.84
N ALA A 117 -12.77 1.49 7.12
CA ALA A 117 -12.77 0.15 7.69
C ALA A 117 -12.13 -0.88 6.74
N ALA A 118 -12.45 -0.83 5.45
CA ALA A 118 -11.85 -1.71 4.45
C ALA A 118 -10.33 -1.51 4.36
N ILE A 119 -9.84 -0.26 4.37
CA ILE A 119 -8.39 0.02 4.39
C ILE A 119 -7.74 -0.60 5.61
N PHE A 120 -8.30 -0.38 6.82
CA PHE A 120 -7.75 -0.95 8.04
C PHE A 120 -7.71 -2.48 7.97
N LEU A 121 -8.85 -3.11 7.66
CA LEU A 121 -8.99 -4.57 7.68
C LEU A 121 -8.15 -5.26 6.61
N ILE A 122 -8.10 -4.72 5.39
CA ILE A 122 -7.28 -5.28 4.31
C ILE A 122 -5.80 -5.12 4.64
N THR A 123 -5.38 -3.96 5.17
CA THR A 123 -3.98 -3.75 5.60
C THR A 123 -3.60 -4.75 6.70
N ALA A 124 -4.45 -4.91 7.72
CA ALA A 124 -4.21 -5.83 8.82
C ALA A 124 -4.14 -7.29 8.34
N LEU A 125 -5.08 -7.69 7.48
CA LEU A 125 -5.14 -9.04 6.91
C LEU A 125 -3.91 -9.35 6.05
N LEU A 126 -3.51 -8.44 5.16
CA LEU A 126 -2.35 -8.63 4.31
C LEU A 126 -1.05 -8.74 5.12
N LEU A 127 -0.87 -7.87 6.12
CA LEU A 127 0.31 -7.93 6.99
C LEU A 127 0.34 -9.20 7.84
N GLU A 128 -0.79 -9.63 8.41
CA GLU A 128 -0.86 -10.88 9.18
C GLU A 128 -0.65 -12.11 8.29
N MET A 129 -1.18 -12.10 7.06
CA MET A 129 -0.94 -13.17 6.09
C MET A 129 0.54 -13.27 5.73
N VAL A 130 1.20 -12.14 5.44
CA VAL A 130 2.63 -12.11 5.14
C VAL A 130 3.46 -12.55 6.35
N ARG A 131 3.12 -12.07 7.55
CA ARG A 131 3.79 -12.45 8.80
C ARG A 131 3.67 -13.95 9.11
N SER A 132 2.48 -14.52 8.94
CA SER A 132 2.20 -15.94 9.27
C SER A 132 2.73 -16.94 8.25
N LYS A 133 2.93 -16.52 6.99
CA LYS A 133 3.40 -17.40 5.91
C LYS A 133 4.89 -17.30 5.65
N ALA A 134 5.54 -16.22 6.06
CA ALA A 134 6.96 -16.08 5.85
C ALA A 134 7.77 -16.92 6.83
N PRO A 135 8.87 -17.55 6.40
CA PRO A 135 9.71 -18.37 7.27
C PRO A 135 10.61 -17.56 8.22
N PHE A 136 10.47 -16.23 8.27
CA PHE A 136 11.31 -15.33 9.05
C PHE A 136 10.53 -14.08 9.50
N PRO A 137 10.98 -13.33 10.53
CA PRO A 137 10.30 -12.12 11.01
C PRO A 137 10.27 -11.02 9.94
N VAL A 138 9.12 -10.90 9.29
CA VAL A 138 8.91 -9.99 8.16
C VAL A 138 8.79 -8.54 8.61
N LEU A 139 8.06 -8.34 9.69
CA LEU A 139 7.77 -7.04 10.26
C LEU A 139 8.99 -6.56 11.04
N LEU A 140 9.33 -5.27 10.89
CA LEU A 140 10.53 -4.71 11.47
C LEU A 140 10.53 -4.86 13.00
N VAL A 141 9.39 -4.58 13.64
CA VAL A 141 9.24 -4.66 15.10
C VAL A 141 9.42 -6.09 15.61
N ASP A 142 8.96 -7.11 14.88
CA ASP A 142 9.17 -8.52 15.27
C ASP A 142 10.67 -8.91 15.29
N ARG A 143 11.54 -8.17 14.56
CA ARG A 143 12.99 -8.42 14.55
C ARG A 143 13.68 -7.89 15.80
N PHE A 144 13.22 -6.75 16.31
CA PHE A 144 13.76 -6.15 17.55
C PHE A 144 13.09 -6.72 18.80
N PHE A 145 11.79 -7.00 18.72
CA PHE A 145 10.95 -7.45 19.82
C PHE A 145 10.06 -8.61 19.34
N PRO A 146 10.50 -9.87 19.49
CA PRO A 146 9.72 -11.03 19.07
C PRO A 146 8.32 -11.03 19.70
N GLY A 147 7.27 -11.23 18.88
CA GLY A 147 5.88 -11.24 19.33
C GLY A 147 5.19 -9.87 19.32
N TRP A 148 5.89 -8.80 18.93
CA TRP A 148 5.31 -7.45 18.85
C TRP A 148 4.81 -7.07 17.46
N GLY A 149 4.98 -7.91 16.44
CA GLY A 149 4.57 -7.62 15.07
C GLY A 149 3.10 -7.24 14.94
N ARG A 150 2.19 -7.83 15.73
CA ARG A 150 0.76 -7.45 15.70
C ARG A 150 0.49 -6.02 16.22
N ALA A 151 1.38 -5.47 17.05
CA ALA A 151 1.32 -4.05 17.40
C ALA A 151 1.71 -3.18 16.18
N GLU A 152 2.74 -3.57 15.43
CA GLU A 152 3.10 -2.90 14.16
C GLU A 152 1.95 -2.99 13.15
N ILE A 153 1.29 -4.15 13.03
CA ILE A 153 0.10 -4.33 12.19
C ILE A 153 -1.00 -3.35 12.55
N PHE A 154 -1.29 -3.19 13.85
CA PHE A 154 -2.27 -2.19 14.32
C PHE A 154 -1.85 -0.78 13.88
N LEU A 155 -0.61 -0.38 14.14
CA LEU A 155 -0.12 0.96 13.85
C LEU A 155 -0.18 1.28 12.35
N LEU A 156 0.28 0.36 11.51
CA LEU A 156 0.24 0.51 10.05
C LEU A 156 -1.19 0.53 9.50
N SER A 157 -2.09 -0.29 10.06
CA SER A 157 -3.50 -0.32 9.65
C SER A 157 -4.24 0.97 10.06
N ALA A 158 -3.93 1.50 11.25
CA ALA A 158 -4.45 2.79 11.72
C ALA A 158 -3.92 3.96 10.87
N TYR A 159 -2.62 3.94 10.55
CA TYR A 159 -1.98 4.88 9.63
C TYR A 159 -2.63 4.84 8.23
N ALA A 160 -2.86 3.65 7.69
CA ALA A 160 -3.53 3.45 6.41
C ALA A 160 -4.94 4.06 6.42
N ALA A 161 -5.75 3.76 7.45
CA ALA A 161 -7.11 4.28 7.58
C ALA A 161 -7.14 5.81 7.75
N TRP A 162 -6.17 6.39 8.45
CA TRP A 162 -6.01 7.83 8.61
C TRP A 162 -5.69 8.52 7.28
N ILE A 163 -4.74 7.99 6.51
CA ILE A 163 -4.44 8.47 5.15
C ILE A 163 -5.66 8.31 4.24
N GLY A 164 -6.34 7.17 4.32
CA GLY A 164 -7.60 6.92 3.64
C GLY A 164 -8.56 8.09 3.84
N GLY A 165 -8.83 8.44 5.10
CA GLY A 165 -9.69 9.57 5.45
C GLY A 165 -9.28 10.88 4.79
N LYS A 166 -7.98 11.17 4.70
CA LYS A 166 -7.47 12.38 4.03
C LYS A 166 -7.52 12.31 2.50
N MET A 167 -7.49 11.12 1.92
CA MET A 167 -7.56 10.89 0.47
C MET A 167 -8.99 10.62 -0.04
N PHE A 168 -10.00 10.68 0.84
CA PHE A 168 -11.39 10.38 0.50
C PHE A 168 -11.92 11.26 -0.64
N LEU A 169 -11.63 12.57 -0.62
CA LEU A 169 -11.95 13.50 -1.71
C LEU A 169 -10.77 13.65 -2.69
N PRO A 170 -11.02 13.91 -3.98
CA PRO A 170 -9.96 14.08 -5.00
C PRO A 170 -8.89 15.11 -4.63
N ASP A 171 -9.28 16.26 -4.08
CA ASP A 171 -8.34 17.31 -3.66
C ASP A 171 -7.42 16.87 -2.54
N GLY A 172 -7.96 16.10 -1.60
CA GLY A 172 -7.19 15.48 -0.53
C GLY A 172 -6.16 14.49 -1.09
N ALA A 173 -6.56 13.64 -2.05
CA ALA A 173 -5.66 12.71 -2.70
C ALA A 173 -4.49 13.40 -3.44
N LYS A 174 -4.77 14.46 -4.21
CA LYS A 174 -3.73 15.25 -4.92
C LYS A 174 -2.70 15.86 -3.96
N LYS A 175 -3.13 16.28 -2.75
CA LYS A 175 -2.25 16.89 -1.74
C LYS A 175 -1.47 15.85 -0.92
N ILE A 176 -2.11 14.73 -0.57
CA ILE A 176 -1.56 13.75 0.38
C ILE A 176 -0.69 12.71 -0.33
N ARG A 177 -1.07 12.27 -1.55
CA ARG A 177 -0.35 11.23 -2.28
C ARG A 177 1.17 11.52 -2.41
N PRO A 178 1.63 12.70 -2.89
CA PRO A 178 3.07 12.98 -2.97
C PRO A 178 3.79 12.90 -1.61
N ARG A 179 3.12 13.32 -0.52
CA ARG A 179 3.71 13.35 0.83
C ARG A 179 3.90 11.96 1.40
N ILE A 180 2.88 11.11 1.31
CA ILE A 180 2.98 9.72 1.81
C ILE A 180 3.94 8.91 0.95
N TRP A 181 4.03 9.23 -0.34
CA TRP A 181 4.94 8.56 -1.27
C TRP A 181 6.40 8.94 -1.00
N ALA A 182 6.69 10.22 -0.71
CA ALA A 182 7.98 10.66 -0.22
C ALA A 182 8.33 10.04 1.13
N PHE A 183 7.37 9.97 2.07
CA PHE A 183 7.55 9.29 3.35
C PHE A 183 7.95 7.82 3.18
N PHE A 184 7.27 7.08 2.29
CA PHE A 184 7.64 5.70 1.97
C PHE A 184 9.07 5.60 1.43
N SER A 185 9.48 6.48 0.52
CA SER A 185 10.85 6.52 0.00
C SER A 185 11.87 6.79 1.11
N ILE A 186 11.58 7.74 2.01
CA ILE A 186 12.44 8.04 3.16
C ILE A 186 12.59 6.82 4.08
N VAL A 187 11.49 6.17 4.46
CA VAL A 187 11.53 4.95 5.29
C VAL A 187 12.41 3.88 4.63
N PHE A 188 12.19 3.62 3.34
CA PHE A 188 12.92 2.62 2.58
C PHE A 188 14.44 2.90 2.55
N PHE A 189 14.86 4.13 2.22
CA PHE A 189 16.28 4.49 2.14
C PHE A 189 16.95 4.65 3.51
N LEU A 190 16.22 5.04 4.56
CA LEU A 190 16.75 5.04 5.93
C LEU A 190 17.03 3.62 6.40
N GLN A 191 16.14 2.66 6.12
CA GLN A 191 16.40 1.25 6.41
C GLN A 191 17.63 0.74 5.64
N LEU A 192 17.79 1.12 4.36
CA LEU A 192 19.03 0.81 3.61
C LEU A 192 20.27 1.34 4.30
N MET A 193 20.24 2.62 4.66
CA MET A 193 21.38 3.31 5.24
C MET A 193 21.79 2.66 6.56
N PHE A 194 20.84 2.34 7.44
CA PHE A 194 21.13 1.63 8.69
C PHE A 194 21.63 0.20 8.44
N GLY A 195 21.03 -0.51 7.47
CA GLY A 195 21.51 -1.82 7.05
C GLY A 195 22.99 -1.79 6.60
N LEU A 196 23.35 -0.82 5.75
CA LEU A 196 24.73 -0.65 5.27
C LEU A 196 25.70 -0.15 6.36
N ALA A 197 25.19 0.53 7.38
CA ALA A 197 25.99 0.97 8.53
C ALA A 197 26.28 -0.16 9.54
N GLY A 198 25.86 -1.40 9.25
CA GLY A 198 26.13 -2.59 10.08
C GLY A 198 24.97 -3.03 10.98
N PHE A 199 23.79 -2.44 10.85
CA PHE A 199 22.59 -2.90 11.55
C PHE A 199 21.85 -3.94 10.71
N ASP A 200 22.37 -5.18 10.69
CA ASP A 200 21.87 -6.29 9.85
C ASP A 200 20.37 -6.58 10.02
N GLN A 201 19.77 -6.21 11.16
CA GLN A 201 18.33 -6.30 11.41
C GLN A 201 17.48 -5.49 10.41
N PHE A 202 18.06 -4.48 9.75
CA PHE A 202 17.40 -3.72 8.68
C PHE A 202 17.60 -4.34 7.28
N LEU A 203 18.53 -5.28 7.14
CA LEU A 203 18.72 -6.07 5.93
C LEU A 203 17.90 -7.38 6.00
N MET A 204 17.69 -8.01 4.85
CA MET A 204 16.90 -9.21 4.60
C MET A 204 17.83 -10.39 4.33
N THR A 205 18.94 -10.13 3.65
CA THR A 205 19.98 -11.09 3.29
C THR A 205 21.31 -10.36 3.35
N GLY A 206 22.39 -11.02 3.77
CA GLY A 206 23.75 -10.45 3.76
C GLY A 206 24.30 -10.07 2.37
N ASN A 207 23.45 -9.99 1.34
CA ASN A 207 23.77 -9.57 -0.01
C ASN A 207 23.20 -8.17 -0.28
N LEU A 208 24.04 -7.28 -0.80
CA LEU A 208 23.65 -5.93 -1.17
C LEU A 208 22.71 -5.94 -2.39
N HIS A 209 21.44 -5.56 -2.20
CA HIS A 209 20.50 -5.30 -3.29
C HIS A 209 20.44 -3.78 -3.54
N LEU A 210 21.11 -3.32 -4.58
CA LEU A 210 21.08 -1.90 -4.95
C LEU A 210 19.63 -1.49 -5.34
N PRO A 211 19.07 -0.40 -4.76
CA PRO A 211 17.69 0.01 -5.00
C PRO A 211 17.57 0.81 -6.32
N VAL A 212 17.84 0.14 -7.44
CA VAL A 212 17.64 0.71 -8.78
C VAL A 212 16.53 -0.08 -9.45
N PRO A 213 15.37 0.53 -9.79
CA PRO A 213 14.23 -0.21 -10.36
C PRO A 213 14.57 -1.06 -11.59
N ALA A 214 15.53 -0.64 -12.43
CA ALA A 214 15.99 -1.43 -13.56
C ALA A 214 16.51 -2.83 -13.18
N LEU A 215 17.05 -3.00 -11.96
CA LEU A 215 17.51 -4.29 -11.44
C LEU A 215 16.38 -5.28 -11.18
N ILE A 216 15.12 -4.84 -11.13
CA ILE A 216 13.96 -5.76 -11.11
C ILE A 216 14.02 -6.70 -12.32
N VAL A 217 14.46 -6.22 -13.48
CA VAL A 217 14.61 -7.04 -14.70
C VAL A 217 16.04 -7.50 -14.88
N ALA A 218 17.02 -6.59 -14.78
CA ALA A 218 18.42 -6.92 -15.08
C ALA A 218 19.04 -7.90 -14.08
N GLY A 219 18.67 -7.83 -12.80
CA GLY A 219 19.25 -8.68 -11.75
C GLY A 219 19.03 -10.18 -12.00
N PRO A 220 17.78 -10.64 -12.22
CA PRO A 220 17.52 -12.03 -12.55
C PRO A 220 18.11 -12.48 -13.88
N ILE A 221 18.16 -11.61 -14.90
CA ILE A 221 18.80 -11.92 -16.18
C ILE A 221 20.31 -12.14 -16.00
N PHE A 222 20.96 -11.30 -15.20
CA PHE A 222 22.39 -11.42 -14.93
C PHE A 222 22.75 -12.61 -14.01
N ARG A 223 21.91 -12.92 -13.01
CA ARG A 223 22.20 -13.96 -12.00
C ARG A 223 21.55 -15.32 -12.26
N GLY A 224 20.60 -15.41 -13.19
CA GLY A 224 19.75 -16.59 -13.39
C GLY A 224 18.85 -16.96 -12.20
N SER A 225 18.74 -16.09 -11.19
CA SER A 225 18.04 -16.35 -9.91
C SER A 225 17.53 -15.05 -9.27
N GLY A 226 16.73 -15.14 -8.21
CA GLY A 226 16.24 -13.97 -7.47
C GLY A 226 14.95 -13.34 -8.02
N PHE A 227 13.96 -14.17 -8.36
CA PHE A 227 12.69 -13.74 -8.97
C PHE A 227 11.69 -13.05 -8.03
N PHE A 228 12.04 -12.86 -6.75
CA PHE A 228 11.15 -12.24 -5.77
C PHE A 228 10.67 -10.84 -6.19
N MET A 229 11.60 -9.96 -6.60
CA MET A 229 11.25 -8.59 -7.02
C MET A 229 10.42 -8.54 -8.31
N PRO A 230 10.73 -9.30 -9.38
CA PRO A 230 9.85 -9.45 -10.54
C PRO A 230 8.43 -9.90 -10.18
N ILE A 231 8.29 -10.90 -9.29
CA ILE A 231 6.99 -11.43 -8.87
C ILE A 231 6.23 -10.35 -8.09
N LEU A 232 6.87 -9.73 -7.10
CA LEU A 232 6.27 -8.64 -6.31
C LEU A 232 5.82 -7.47 -7.20
N PHE A 233 6.68 -7.05 -8.13
CA PHE A 233 6.37 -6.00 -9.10
C PHE A 233 5.20 -6.39 -10.00
N THR A 234 5.19 -7.60 -10.56
CA THR A 234 4.14 -8.06 -11.48
C THR A 234 2.80 -8.18 -10.77
N VAL A 235 2.76 -8.79 -9.58
CA VAL A 235 1.53 -8.92 -8.77
C VAL A 235 1.00 -7.54 -8.37
N SER A 236 1.87 -6.63 -7.92
CA SER A 236 1.43 -5.28 -7.56
C SER A 236 0.94 -4.47 -8.77
N VAL A 237 1.58 -4.58 -9.93
CA VAL A 237 1.09 -3.97 -11.18
C VAL A 237 -0.23 -4.61 -11.64
N PHE A 238 -0.46 -5.90 -11.42
CA PHE A 238 -1.76 -6.50 -11.70
C PHE A 238 -2.85 -5.91 -10.79
N LEU A 239 -2.56 -5.75 -9.49
CA LEU A 239 -3.49 -5.24 -8.49
C LEU A 239 -3.82 -3.75 -8.64
N VAL A 240 -2.85 -2.89 -8.97
CA VAL A 240 -3.06 -1.42 -9.04
C VAL A 240 -2.66 -0.78 -10.37
N GLY A 241 -2.31 -1.58 -11.38
CA GLY A 241 -1.92 -1.08 -12.69
C GLY A 241 -0.60 -0.29 -12.67
N PRO A 242 -0.43 0.68 -13.56
CA PRO A 242 0.76 1.53 -13.60
C PRO A 242 0.86 2.50 -12.40
N ALA A 243 -0.09 2.45 -11.47
CA ALA A 243 -0.03 3.17 -10.21
C ALA A 243 1.14 2.76 -9.32
N TRP A 244 1.74 1.60 -9.56
CA TRP A 244 3.00 1.23 -8.91
C TRP A 244 4.05 2.35 -9.06
N CYS A 245 4.18 2.93 -10.26
CA CYS A 245 5.11 4.03 -10.53
C CYS A 245 4.73 5.37 -9.89
N SER A 246 3.51 5.52 -9.35
CA SER A 246 2.99 6.78 -8.80
C SER A 246 2.58 6.70 -7.32
N HIS A 247 2.75 5.52 -6.70
CA HIS A 247 2.42 5.23 -5.30
C HIS A 247 3.45 4.33 -4.60
N LEU A 248 4.04 3.33 -5.28
CA LEU A 248 4.80 2.24 -4.64
C LEU A 248 6.29 2.21 -5.02
N CYS A 249 6.70 2.99 -6.04
CA CYS A 249 8.09 3.08 -6.46
C CYS A 249 8.85 4.14 -5.64
N TYR A 250 9.85 3.75 -4.86
CA TYR A 250 10.62 4.67 -4.01
C TYR A 250 11.42 5.71 -4.82
N ILE A 251 11.90 5.38 -6.03
CA ILE A 251 12.56 6.33 -6.94
C ILE A 251 11.56 7.29 -7.61
N GLY A 252 10.36 6.81 -7.92
CA GLY A 252 9.35 7.68 -8.55
C GLY A 252 8.97 8.86 -7.64
N ALA A 253 9.06 8.68 -6.31
CA ALA A 253 8.85 9.77 -5.35
C ALA A 253 9.87 10.90 -5.50
N TRP A 254 11.13 10.58 -5.84
CA TRP A 254 12.18 11.57 -6.07
C TRP A 254 11.92 12.35 -7.35
N ASP A 255 11.47 11.68 -8.40
CA ASP A 255 11.13 12.33 -9.68
C ASP A 255 9.89 13.23 -9.53
N ASP A 256 8.87 12.77 -8.80
CA ASP A 256 7.67 13.58 -8.50
C ASP A 256 8.06 14.83 -7.70
N GLN A 257 8.90 14.68 -6.67
CA GLN A 257 9.37 15.83 -5.89
C GLN A 257 10.22 16.78 -6.72
N SER A 258 11.15 16.26 -7.54
CA SER A 258 11.99 17.05 -8.44
C SER A 258 11.15 17.82 -9.46
N SER A 259 10.08 17.21 -9.98
CA SER A 259 9.15 17.87 -10.89
C SER A 259 8.30 18.95 -10.21
N ARG A 260 8.07 18.86 -8.90
CA ARG A 260 7.25 19.81 -8.13
C ARG A 260 8.05 20.97 -7.53
N ILE A 261 9.31 20.75 -7.16
CA ILE A 261 10.12 21.71 -6.38
C ILE A 261 10.32 23.05 -7.09
N SER A 262 10.33 23.08 -8.43
CA SER A 262 10.47 24.32 -9.20
C SER A 262 9.19 25.16 -9.24
N GLY A 263 8.06 24.66 -8.72
CA GLY A 263 6.75 25.31 -8.84
C GLY A 263 6.19 25.38 -10.26
N LYS A 264 6.97 24.92 -11.26
CA LYS A 264 6.58 24.98 -12.67
C LYS A 264 5.45 24.01 -12.96
N ARG A 265 4.57 24.44 -13.87
CA ARG A 265 3.60 23.57 -14.49
C ARG A 265 4.32 22.63 -15.48
N PRO A 266 3.76 21.44 -15.75
CA PRO A 266 4.28 20.52 -16.76
C PRO A 266 4.42 21.22 -18.11
N ALA A 267 5.60 21.10 -18.72
CA ALA A 267 5.90 21.69 -20.01
C ALA A 267 5.03 21.10 -21.13
N ALA A 268 4.44 21.97 -21.96
CA ALA A 268 3.58 21.56 -23.08
C ALA A 268 4.36 20.99 -24.28
N ASN A 269 5.64 21.35 -24.40
CA ASN A 269 6.50 21.00 -25.53
C ASN A 269 7.36 19.75 -25.27
N PHE A 270 6.94 18.85 -24.37
CA PHE A 270 7.66 17.60 -24.15
C PHE A 270 7.57 16.71 -25.40
N PRO A 271 8.70 16.27 -25.99
CA PRO A 271 8.67 15.41 -27.17
C PRO A 271 8.17 14.02 -26.79
N HIS A 272 6.88 13.77 -27.04
CA HIS A 272 6.19 12.54 -26.60
C HIS A 272 6.77 11.26 -27.19
N ALA A 273 7.51 11.34 -28.30
CA ALA A 273 8.27 10.21 -28.85
C ALA A 273 9.29 9.64 -27.85
N LEU A 274 9.77 10.43 -26.88
CA LEU A 274 10.68 9.97 -25.83
C LEU A 274 10.08 8.89 -24.93
N ILE A 275 8.75 8.69 -24.94
CA ILE A 275 8.14 7.54 -24.26
C ILE A 275 8.73 6.21 -24.76
N TRP A 276 9.07 6.13 -26.06
CA TRP A 276 9.65 4.95 -26.68
C TRP A 276 11.14 4.75 -26.33
N MET A 277 11.84 5.80 -25.85
CA MET A 277 13.19 5.64 -25.32
C MET A 277 13.22 4.65 -24.16
N ARG A 278 12.16 4.55 -23.36
CA ARG A 278 12.06 3.54 -22.30
C ARG A 278 12.08 2.10 -22.83
N LEU A 279 11.51 1.87 -24.01
CA LEU A 279 11.54 0.55 -24.66
C LEU A 279 12.94 0.25 -25.20
N ILE A 280 13.58 1.25 -25.83
CA ILE A 280 14.97 1.14 -26.30
C ILE A 280 15.90 0.84 -25.11
N LEU A 281 15.81 1.61 -24.03
CA LEU A 281 16.58 1.40 -22.81
C LEU A 281 16.29 0.05 -22.16
N LEU A 282 15.07 -0.47 -22.24
CA LEU A 282 14.74 -1.81 -21.77
C LEU A 282 15.45 -2.88 -22.59
N ILE A 283 15.42 -2.78 -23.92
CA ILE A 283 16.11 -3.72 -24.81
C ILE A 283 17.62 -3.71 -24.54
N PHE A 284 18.23 -2.53 -24.43
CA PHE A 284 19.64 -2.40 -24.07
C PHE A 284 19.93 -2.96 -22.68
N LEU A 285 19.09 -2.69 -21.69
CA LEU A 285 19.24 -3.22 -20.34
C LEU A 285 19.27 -4.76 -20.33
N VAL A 286 18.34 -5.39 -21.06
CA VAL A 286 18.27 -6.85 -21.19
C VAL A 286 19.50 -7.39 -21.91
N ALA A 287 19.88 -6.79 -23.04
CA ALA A 287 21.03 -7.20 -23.83
C ALA A 287 22.35 -7.09 -23.04
N ILE A 288 22.55 -5.99 -22.31
CA ILE A 288 23.73 -5.78 -21.48
C ILE A 288 23.74 -6.78 -20.32
N ALA A 289 22.63 -6.94 -19.58
CA ALA A 289 22.58 -7.89 -18.46
C ALA A 289 22.86 -9.33 -18.91
N TRP A 290 22.31 -9.73 -20.04
CA TRP A 290 22.54 -11.05 -20.63
C TRP A 290 23.98 -11.20 -21.15
N GLY A 291 24.51 -10.19 -21.85
CA GLY A 291 25.89 -10.20 -22.34
C GLY A 291 26.92 -10.25 -21.21
N LEU A 292 26.71 -9.51 -20.12
CA LEU A 292 27.57 -9.57 -18.93
C LEU A 292 27.55 -10.96 -18.28
N ASN A 293 26.39 -11.63 -18.26
CA ASN A 293 26.28 -13.00 -17.78
C ASN A 293 27.04 -14.00 -18.68
N LEU A 294 26.86 -13.92 -19.99
CA LEU A 294 27.55 -14.79 -20.96
C LEU A 294 29.07 -14.64 -20.91
N LEU A 295 29.57 -13.43 -20.68
CA LEU A 295 30.99 -13.12 -20.58
C LEU A 295 31.58 -13.46 -19.19
N GLY A 296 30.78 -13.97 -18.25
CA GLY A 296 31.24 -14.32 -16.91
C GLY A 296 31.75 -13.12 -16.11
N VAL A 297 31.24 -11.92 -16.39
CA VAL A 297 31.71 -10.68 -15.75
C VAL A 297 31.40 -10.73 -14.25
N SER A 298 32.34 -10.23 -13.43
CA SER A 298 32.16 -10.20 -11.98
C SER A 298 30.94 -9.38 -11.55
N GLY A 299 30.29 -9.82 -10.47
CA GLY A 299 29.11 -9.13 -9.91
C GLY A 299 29.40 -7.66 -9.53
N SER A 300 30.62 -7.34 -9.10
CA SER A 300 31.03 -5.98 -8.74
C SER A 300 30.94 -5.01 -9.91
N ILE A 301 31.35 -5.44 -11.12
CA ILE A 301 31.26 -4.62 -12.33
C ILE A 301 29.78 -4.41 -12.72
N ALA A 302 28.95 -5.46 -12.62
CA ALA A 302 27.52 -5.35 -12.88
C ALA A 302 26.83 -4.39 -11.89
N VAL A 303 27.19 -4.43 -10.61
CA VAL A 303 26.70 -3.49 -9.58
C VAL A 303 27.17 -2.07 -9.86
N LEU A 304 28.43 -1.86 -10.26
CA LEU A 304 28.96 -0.54 -10.60
C LEU A 304 28.24 0.06 -11.82
N ALA A 305 28.00 -0.75 -12.86
CA ALA A 305 27.21 -0.34 -14.02
C ALA A 305 25.77 0.04 -13.63
N ALA A 306 25.13 -0.74 -12.76
CA ALA A 306 23.79 -0.44 -12.25
C ALA A 306 23.77 0.84 -11.40
N ALA A 307 24.80 1.08 -10.59
CA ALA A 307 24.96 2.31 -9.83
C ALA A 307 25.15 3.52 -10.76
N GLY A 308 25.97 3.39 -11.80
CA GLY A 308 26.12 4.42 -12.84
C GLY A 308 24.80 4.75 -13.52
N PHE A 309 24.02 3.74 -13.91
CA PHE A 309 22.67 3.95 -14.46
C PHE A 309 21.73 4.68 -13.48
N GLY A 310 21.78 4.31 -12.20
CA GLY A 310 21.05 5.00 -11.13
C GLY A 310 21.43 6.48 -10.99
N LEU A 311 22.73 6.79 -10.99
CA LEU A 311 23.26 8.15 -10.91
C LEU A 311 22.84 9.01 -12.12
N ILE A 312 22.89 8.45 -13.33
CA ILE A 312 22.36 9.13 -14.54
C ILE A 312 20.86 9.39 -14.35
N GLY A 313 20.12 8.44 -13.79
CA GLY A 313 18.71 8.63 -13.46
C GLY A 313 18.46 9.82 -12.52
N ILE A 314 19.27 9.96 -11.47
CA ILE A 314 19.21 11.11 -10.54
C ILE A 314 19.54 12.42 -11.28
N PHE A 315 20.58 12.43 -12.11
CA PHE A 315 20.95 13.58 -12.93
C PHE A 315 19.78 14.02 -13.84
N VAL A 316 19.08 13.06 -14.46
CA VAL A 316 17.89 13.34 -15.28
C VAL A 316 16.79 14.01 -14.46
N MET A 317 16.56 13.56 -13.22
CA MET A 317 15.56 14.18 -12.32
C MET A 317 15.94 15.62 -11.95
N LEU A 318 17.18 15.82 -11.50
CA LEU A 318 17.65 17.10 -10.99
C LEU A 318 17.68 18.19 -12.08
N LEU A 319 18.03 17.82 -13.31
CA LEU A 319 18.09 18.76 -14.43
C LEU A 319 16.78 18.82 -15.21
N PHE A 320 16.36 17.73 -15.84
CA PHE A 320 15.27 17.74 -16.82
C PHE A 320 13.90 17.72 -16.14
N SER A 321 13.69 16.84 -15.16
CA SER A 321 12.39 16.79 -14.47
C SER A 321 12.06 18.09 -13.75
N ARG A 322 13.05 18.68 -13.07
CA ARG A 322 12.93 19.99 -12.42
C ARG A 322 12.69 21.12 -13.41
N LYS A 323 13.45 21.17 -14.53
CA LYS A 323 13.34 22.24 -15.53
C LYS A 323 11.98 22.23 -16.23
N MET A 324 11.44 21.05 -16.53
CA MET A 324 10.19 20.88 -17.28
C MET A 324 8.93 20.73 -16.41
N GLY A 325 9.07 20.63 -15.08
CA GLY A 325 7.94 20.36 -14.19
C GLY A 325 7.25 19.02 -14.50
N MET A 326 7.99 18.07 -15.07
CA MET A 326 7.51 16.79 -15.59
C MET A 326 8.32 15.68 -14.94
N MET A 327 7.76 14.49 -14.81
CA MET A 327 8.47 13.31 -14.31
C MET A 327 9.27 12.65 -15.43
N ILE A 328 10.27 13.38 -15.95
CA ILE A 328 11.05 13.00 -17.15
C ILE A 328 11.79 11.68 -16.94
N HIS A 329 12.32 11.44 -15.73
CA HIS A 329 12.94 10.15 -15.43
C HIS A 329 11.93 9.02 -15.61
N CYS A 330 10.74 9.12 -15.02
CA CYS A 330 9.72 8.08 -15.13
C CYS A 330 9.07 7.97 -16.53
N THR A 331 9.02 9.06 -17.30
CA THR A 331 8.35 9.07 -18.63
C THR A 331 9.27 8.77 -19.80
N ALA A 332 10.58 9.04 -19.70
CA ALA A 332 11.52 8.90 -20.81
C ALA A 332 12.74 8.02 -20.51
N PHE A 333 13.18 7.92 -19.25
CA PHE A 333 14.45 7.24 -18.90
C PHE A 333 14.24 5.85 -18.26
N CYS A 334 13.29 5.70 -17.34
CA CYS A 334 13.14 4.49 -16.55
C CYS A 334 12.50 3.35 -17.37
N PRO A 335 13.21 2.23 -17.63
CA PRO A 335 12.67 1.12 -18.43
C PRO A 335 11.52 0.40 -17.70
N MET A 336 11.51 0.39 -16.36
CA MET A 336 10.38 -0.16 -15.61
C MET A 336 9.08 0.62 -15.85
N GLY A 337 9.16 1.90 -16.25
CA GLY A 337 8.00 2.71 -16.58
C GLY A 337 7.23 2.18 -17.79
N ILE A 338 7.91 1.68 -18.83
CA ILE A 338 7.20 1.10 -19.99
C ILE A 338 6.60 -0.26 -19.63
N ILE A 339 7.30 -1.07 -18.83
CA ILE A 339 6.79 -2.37 -18.35
C ILE A 339 5.52 -2.17 -17.53
N ALA A 340 5.54 -1.24 -16.55
CA ALA A 340 4.38 -0.95 -15.73
C ALA A 340 3.17 -0.47 -16.55
N ASN A 341 3.40 0.34 -17.58
CA ASN A 341 2.33 0.83 -18.47
C ASN A 341 1.76 -0.29 -19.37
N LEU A 342 2.61 -1.19 -19.87
CA LEU A 342 2.16 -2.31 -20.71
C LEU A 342 1.46 -3.39 -19.88
N LEU A 343 2.07 -3.87 -18.80
CA LEU A 343 1.46 -4.84 -17.88
C LEU A 343 0.20 -4.27 -17.22
N GLY A 344 0.19 -2.95 -16.95
CA GLY A 344 -0.98 -2.26 -16.42
C GLY A 344 -2.22 -2.34 -17.30
N ARG A 345 -2.10 -2.65 -18.59
CA ARG A 345 -3.25 -2.94 -19.47
C ARG A 345 -3.99 -4.22 -19.09
N LEU A 346 -3.33 -5.17 -18.42
CA LEU A 346 -3.95 -6.39 -17.89
C LEU A 346 -4.77 -6.11 -16.62
N SER A 347 -4.45 -5.04 -15.90
CA SER A 347 -5.18 -4.62 -14.70
C SER A 347 -6.59 -4.12 -15.07
N PRO A 348 -7.63 -4.28 -14.23
CA PRO A 348 -8.98 -3.84 -14.56
C PRO A 348 -9.18 -2.32 -14.48
N TRP A 349 -8.22 -1.58 -13.89
CA TRP A 349 -8.33 -0.14 -13.70
C TRP A 349 -8.17 0.63 -15.00
N ARG A 350 -9.13 1.50 -15.29
CA ARG A 350 -9.01 2.50 -16.37
C ARG A 350 -9.24 3.89 -15.83
N MET A 351 -8.63 4.88 -16.47
CA MET A 351 -8.99 6.28 -16.34
C MET A 351 -9.77 6.66 -17.60
N LYS A 352 -10.97 7.21 -17.45
CA LYS A 352 -11.83 7.59 -18.57
C LYS A 352 -12.23 9.06 -18.49
N ILE A 353 -12.44 9.64 -19.67
CA ILE A 353 -12.93 11.00 -19.87
C ILE A 353 -14.36 10.88 -20.43
N SER A 354 -15.34 11.54 -19.81
CA SER A 354 -16.74 11.56 -20.28
C SER A 354 -16.86 12.26 -21.64
N SER A 355 -17.88 11.90 -22.42
CA SER A 355 -18.27 12.60 -23.64
C SER A 355 -18.62 14.08 -23.40
N ASP A 356 -19.06 14.41 -22.18
CA ASP A 356 -19.42 15.79 -21.79
C ASP A 356 -18.19 16.69 -21.52
N CYS A 357 -16.99 16.18 -21.77
CA CYS A 357 -15.75 16.93 -21.59
C CYS A 357 -15.68 18.10 -22.59
N ASN A 358 -15.63 19.32 -22.07
CA ASN A 358 -15.44 20.55 -22.86
C ASN A 358 -13.98 20.78 -23.33
N GLN A 359 -13.10 19.78 -23.17
CA GLN A 359 -11.69 19.81 -23.60
C GLN A 359 -10.89 21.04 -23.11
N CYS A 360 -11.23 21.62 -21.95
CA CYS A 360 -10.58 22.84 -21.44
C CYS A 360 -9.07 22.73 -21.10
N GLY A 361 -8.47 21.53 -21.15
CA GLY A 361 -7.04 21.30 -20.92
C GLY A 361 -6.54 21.53 -19.48
N ARG A 362 -7.43 21.75 -18.49
CA ARG A 362 -7.03 21.93 -17.08
C ARG A 362 -6.31 20.70 -16.52
N CYS A 363 -6.76 19.51 -16.89
CA CYS A 363 -6.13 18.25 -16.49
C CYS A 363 -4.74 18.07 -17.12
N SER A 364 -4.53 18.53 -18.36
CA SER A 364 -3.24 18.55 -19.04
C SER A 364 -2.20 19.39 -18.29
N LYS A 365 -2.61 20.56 -17.77
CA LYS A 365 -1.76 21.48 -16.99
C LYS A 365 -1.31 20.94 -15.63
N VAL A 366 -1.83 19.79 -15.19
CA VAL A 366 -1.38 19.13 -13.95
C VAL A 366 -0.78 17.75 -14.19
N CYS A 367 -0.85 17.23 -15.42
CA CYS A 367 -0.35 15.89 -15.75
C CYS A 367 1.16 15.90 -15.90
N ARG A 368 1.88 15.52 -14.84
CA ARG A 368 3.35 15.44 -14.85
C ARG A 368 3.91 14.27 -15.68
N TYR A 369 3.03 13.39 -16.16
CA TYR A 369 3.39 12.25 -17.01
C TYR A 369 3.18 12.51 -18.52
N GLY A 370 2.65 13.68 -18.90
CA GLY A 370 2.35 14.01 -20.29
C GLY A 370 1.34 13.06 -20.96
N ALA A 371 0.37 12.55 -20.20
CA ALA A 371 -0.60 11.54 -20.66
C ALA A 371 -1.96 12.13 -21.07
N LEU A 372 -2.10 13.45 -21.09
CA LEU A 372 -3.37 14.15 -21.33
C LEU A 372 -3.18 15.26 -22.35
N ARG A 373 -2.72 14.92 -23.56
CA ARG A 373 -2.64 15.87 -24.68
C ARG A 373 -4.03 16.12 -25.26
N LYS A 374 -4.13 17.07 -26.19
CA LYS A 374 -5.39 17.39 -26.86
C LYS A 374 -5.99 16.16 -27.56
N GLU A 375 -5.16 15.38 -28.25
CA GLU A 375 -5.58 14.15 -28.95
C GLU A 375 -6.06 13.07 -27.96
N ASP A 376 -5.45 13.01 -26.77
CA ASP A 376 -5.85 12.08 -25.70
C ASP A 376 -7.20 12.50 -25.09
N LEU A 377 -7.48 13.81 -24.99
CA LEU A 377 -8.79 14.32 -24.56
C LEU A 377 -9.89 14.05 -25.60
N GLU A 378 -9.59 14.24 -26.88
CA GLU A 378 -10.49 13.97 -28.00
C GLU A 378 -10.84 12.48 -28.12
N SER A 379 -9.85 11.60 -27.91
CA SER A 379 -10.06 10.14 -27.92
C SER A 379 -10.73 9.59 -26.65
N GLY A 380 -10.99 10.43 -25.64
CA GLY A 380 -11.65 10.06 -24.39
C GLY A 380 -10.80 9.22 -23.43
N HIS A 381 -9.51 9.00 -23.74
CA HIS A 381 -8.63 8.11 -22.97
C HIS A 381 -7.23 8.72 -22.80
N PRO A 382 -6.63 8.64 -21.60
CA PRO A 382 -5.25 9.08 -21.40
C PRO A 382 -4.25 8.27 -22.24
N GLY A 383 -3.16 8.92 -22.63
CA GLY A 383 -2.05 8.28 -23.33
C GLY A 383 -1.32 7.21 -22.50
N LEU A 384 -0.43 6.46 -23.16
CA LEU A 384 0.27 5.30 -22.60
C LEU A 384 1.07 5.60 -21.31
N SER A 385 1.53 6.84 -21.10
CA SER A 385 2.29 7.22 -19.92
C SER A 385 1.44 7.43 -18.66
N CYS A 386 0.12 7.27 -18.72
CA CYS A 386 -0.77 7.43 -17.57
C CYS A 386 -0.47 6.40 -16.47
N THR A 387 -0.16 6.89 -15.27
CA THR A 387 0.14 6.06 -14.10
C THR A 387 -1.00 5.98 -13.09
N LEU A 388 -2.24 6.33 -13.48
CA LEU A 388 -3.41 6.32 -12.58
C LEU A 388 -3.22 7.11 -11.27
N CYS A 389 -2.41 8.18 -11.29
CA CYS A 389 -2.07 8.96 -10.09
C CYS A 389 -3.23 9.80 -9.53
N GLY A 390 -4.24 10.09 -10.36
CA GLY A 390 -5.46 10.80 -9.97
C GLY A 390 -5.35 12.32 -9.85
N ASP A 391 -4.18 12.94 -10.08
CA ASP A 391 -4.01 14.40 -9.99
C ASP A 391 -4.97 15.16 -10.94
N CYS A 392 -5.29 14.56 -12.08
CA CYS A 392 -6.23 15.06 -13.07
C CYS A 392 -7.69 15.07 -12.60
N VAL A 393 -8.10 14.11 -11.76
CA VAL A 393 -9.48 13.98 -11.27
C VAL A 393 -9.88 15.21 -10.44
N SER A 394 -9.02 15.61 -9.51
CA SER A 394 -9.24 16.82 -8.69
C SER A 394 -9.24 18.13 -9.48
N SER A 395 -8.55 18.15 -10.63
CA SER A 395 -8.37 19.38 -11.41
C SER A 395 -9.46 19.58 -12.48
N CYS A 396 -10.31 18.57 -12.68
CA CYS A 396 -11.42 18.60 -13.64
C CYS A 396 -12.64 19.26 -12.99
N SER A 397 -12.90 20.52 -13.34
CA SER A 397 -14.05 21.26 -12.79
C SER A 397 -15.41 20.77 -13.29
N SER A 398 -15.46 20.14 -14.45
CA SER A 398 -16.68 19.56 -15.02
C SER A 398 -16.96 18.13 -14.54
N GLY A 399 -16.10 17.54 -13.70
CA GLY A 399 -16.28 16.18 -13.19
C GLY A 399 -16.18 15.07 -14.24
N CYS A 400 -15.71 15.37 -15.45
CA CYS A 400 -15.65 14.41 -16.57
C CYS A 400 -14.51 13.39 -16.46
N MET A 401 -13.58 13.53 -15.50
CA MET A 401 -12.40 12.66 -15.34
C MET A 401 -12.56 11.69 -14.17
N GLY A 402 -12.43 10.38 -14.39
CA GLY A 402 -12.60 9.42 -13.31
C GLY A 402 -12.01 8.03 -13.57
N TYR A 403 -11.79 7.30 -12.47
CA TYR A 403 -11.46 5.88 -12.50
C TYR A 403 -12.67 5.08 -12.95
N LYS A 404 -12.46 4.00 -13.69
CA LYS A 404 -13.51 3.12 -14.18
C LYS A 404 -13.12 1.67 -14.02
N LEU A 405 -13.92 0.94 -13.26
CA LEU A 405 -14.03 -0.52 -13.31
C LEU A 405 -15.23 -0.93 -14.19
N PRO A 406 -15.24 -2.16 -14.75
CA PRO A 406 -16.43 -2.72 -15.39
C PRO A 406 -17.63 -2.67 -14.43
N PHE A 407 -18.80 -2.26 -14.95
CA PHE A 407 -20.10 -2.24 -14.23
C PHE A 407 -20.19 -1.36 -12.96
N ILE A 408 -19.14 -0.62 -12.60
CA ILE A 408 -19.09 0.19 -11.37
C ILE A 408 -19.05 1.68 -11.71
N SER A 409 -19.65 2.52 -10.85
CA SER A 409 -19.61 3.98 -10.98
C SER A 409 -18.20 4.54 -10.79
N SER A 410 -17.89 5.70 -11.36
CA SER A 410 -16.53 6.25 -11.31
C SER A 410 -16.07 6.61 -9.88
N ASN A 411 -17.01 7.09 -9.06
CA ASN A 411 -16.75 7.41 -7.66
C ASN A 411 -16.42 6.15 -6.84
N LEU A 412 -17.23 5.08 -6.98
CA LEU A 412 -16.98 3.82 -6.28
C LEU A 412 -15.69 3.16 -6.79
N SER A 413 -15.45 3.16 -8.11
CA SER A 413 -14.20 2.67 -8.71
C SER A 413 -12.97 3.35 -8.10
N ARG A 414 -13.00 4.68 -7.96
CA ARG A 414 -11.92 5.44 -7.30
C ARG A 414 -11.74 5.03 -5.84
N LYS A 415 -12.83 4.88 -5.08
CA LYS A 415 -12.74 4.47 -3.67
C LYS A 415 -12.14 3.07 -3.54
N ILE A 416 -12.56 2.10 -4.34
CA ILE A 416 -12.00 0.74 -4.32
C ILE A 416 -10.51 0.76 -4.70
N PHE A 417 -10.15 1.49 -5.76
CA PHE A 417 -8.75 1.67 -6.16
C PHE A 417 -7.90 2.25 -5.01
N LEU A 418 -8.40 3.29 -4.34
CA LEU A 418 -7.71 3.90 -3.21
C LEU A 418 -7.59 2.96 -2.01
N VAL A 419 -8.61 2.14 -1.72
CA VAL A 419 -8.53 1.11 -0.68
C VAL A 419 -7.36 0.18 -0.94
N LEU A 420 -7.23 -0.32 -2.17
CA LEU A 420 -6.16 -1.25 -2.54
C LEU A 420 -4.78 -0.60 -2.50
N VAL A 421 -4.61 0.56 -3.14
CA VAL A 421 -3.28 1.20 -3.24
C VAL A 421 -2.79 1.70 -1.88
N ILE A 422 -3.66 2.19 -1.00
CA ILE A 422 -3.29 2.63 0.35
C ILE A 422 -2.94 1.43 1.24
N SER A 423 -3.66 0.31 1.08
CA SER A 423 -3.35 -0.93 1.80
C SER A 423 -2.01 -1.51 1.36
N LEU A 424 -1.74 -1.55 0.04
CA LEU A 424 -0.45 -1.98 -0.50
C LEU A 424 0.70 -1.04 -0.11
N HIS A 425 0.47 0.28 -0.10
CA HIS A 425 1.44 1.26 0.38
C HIS A 425 1.87 0.97 1.83
N SER A 426 0.89 0.72 2.70
CA SER A 426 1.15 0.46 4.12
C SER A 426 1.77 -0.93 4.34
N LEU A 427 1.37 -1.93 3.54
CA LEU A 427 2.03 -3.23 3.46
C LEU A 427 3.51 -3.06 3.08
N PHE A 428 3.81 -2.26 2.05
CA PHE A 428 5.17 -2.04 1.59
C PHE A 428 6.02 -1.30 2.61
N ILE A 429 5.43 -0.42 3.44
CA ILE A 429 6.13 0.19 4.58
C ILE A 429 6.48 -0.87 5.63
N GLY A 430 5.51 -1.68 6.07
CA GLY A 430 5.74 -2.68 7.13
C GLY A 430 6.60 -3.86 6.72
N VAL A 431 6.61 -4.17 5.41
CA VAL A 431 7.38 -5.27 4.81
C VAL A 431 8.60 -4.74 4.06
N ALA A 432 8.91 -3.44 4.14
CA ALA A 432 10.08 -2.88 3.48
C ALA A 432 11.33 -3.63 3.97
N ARG A 433 11.87 -4.44 3.06
CA ARG A 433 12.99 -5.36 3.19
C ARG A 433 14.05 -4.92 2.19
N MET A 434 15.34 -5.08 2.52
CA MET A 434 16.40 -5.20 1.53
C MET A 434 17.26 -6.41 1.75
#